data_AF-A0A4P2QKE8-F1
#
_entry.id   AF-A0A4P2QKE8-F1
#
_cell.length_a   1.000
_cell.length_b   1.000
_cell.length_c   1.000
_cell.angle_alpha   90.00
_cell.angle_beta   90.00
_cell.angle_gamma   90.00
#
_symmetry.space_group_name_H-M   'P 1'
#
loop_
_entity.id
_entity.type
_entity.pdbx_description
1 polymer ?
#
loop_
_entity_poly.entity_id
_entity_poly.type
_entity_poly.pdbx_seq_one_letter_code
_entity_poly.pdbx_strand_id
1 'polypeptide(L)'
;MKKRRRGAKRPPAAPTTPPTEVKPEAILAESRRLRAFLARCGVPACDLDDVLQECLIGAVVAAREGRYRPAPSSAQASALQRWLMGIAVHRTRSADPILSSSLCAA
;
A
#
# COMPACT_ATOMS: atom_id res chain seq x y z
N MET A 1 -44.89 20.91 -20.69
CA MET A 1 -44.54 19.87 -19.70
C MET A 1 -43.15 20.18 -19.09
N LYS A 2 -43.05 20.44 -17.78
CA LYS A 2 -41.77 20.74 -17.12
C LYS A 2 -40.99 19.45 -16.84
N LYS A 3 -39.80 19.29 -17.43
CA LYS A 3 -38.92 18.11 -17.21
C LYS A 3 -38.44 18.08 -15.75
N ARG A 4 -38.76 17.00 -15.03
CA ARG A 4 -38.28 16.76 -13.65
C ARG A 4 -36.76 16.57 -13.70
N ARG A 5 -36.01 17.41 -12.99
CA ARG A 5 -34.55 17.26 -12.83
C ARG A 5 -34.31 15.95 -12.07
N ARG A 6 -33.66 14.97 -12.71
CA ARG A 6 -33.13 13.77 -12.04
C ARG A 6 -32.20 14.27 -10.93
N GLY A 7 -32.59 14.06 -9.67
CA GLY A 7 -31.73 14.33 -8.54
C GLY A 7 -30.41 13.58 -8.74
N ALA A 8 -29.29 14.29 -8.52
CA ALA A 8 -27.97 13.69 -8.55
C ALA A 8 -27.98 12.44 -7.64
N LYS A 9 -27.52 11.30 -8.16
CA LYS A 9 -27.35 10.10 -7.34
C LYS A 9 -26.43 10.47 -6.19
N ARG A 10 -26.95 10.35 -4.96
CA ARG A 10 -26.23 10.60 -3.70
C ARG A 10 -24.87 9.90 -3.79
N PRO A 11 -23.74 10.58 -3.53
CA PRO A 11 -22.45 9.91 -3.49
C PRO A 11 -22.53 8.77 -2.45
N PRO A 12 -21.88 7.61 -2.70
CA PRO A 12 -21.91 6.52 -1.75
C PRO A 12 -21.42 7.04 -0.39
N ALA A 13 -22.15 6.69 0.66
CA ALA A 13 -21.80 7.08 2.02
C ALA A 13 -20.34 6.69 2.30
N ALA A 14 -19.56 7.61 2.88
CA ALA A 14 -18.21 7.32 3.29
C ALA A 14 -18.21 6.05 4.15
N PRO A 15 -17.41 5.01 3.83
CA PRO A 15 -17.40 3.78 4.60
C PRO A 15 -17.10 4.08 6.07
N THR A 16 -18.07 3.77 6.93
CA THR A 16 -18.06 4.01 8.38
C THR A 16 -17.35 2.85 9.12
N THR A 17 -16.25 2.35 8.57
CA THR A 17 -15.48 1.31 9.25
C THR A 17 -14.47 2.01 10.15
N PRO A 18 -14.46 1.75 11.47
CA PRO A 18 -13.44 2.31 12.35
C PRO A 18 -12.05 1.89 11.85
N PRO A 19 -11.01 2.73 12.01
CA PRO A 19 -9.64 2.36 11.65
C PRO A 19 -9.32 1.01 12.30
N THR A 20 -9.04 0.00 11.48
CA THR A 20 -8.53 -1.27 12.01
C THR A 20 -7.12 -0.98 12.49
N GLU A 21 -6.92 -0.95 13.81
CA GLU A 21 -5.61 -0.75 14.39
C GLU A 21 -4.71 -1.93 13.99
N VAL A 22 -3.72 -1.65 13.14
CA VAL A 22 -2.70 -2.64 12.79
C VAL A 22 -1.57 -2.53 13.79
N LYS A 23 -1.40 -3.62 14.54
CA LYS A 23 -0.28 -3.79 15.43
C LYS A 23 1.04 -3.78 14.64
N PRO A 24 2.09 -3.06 15.06
CA PRO A 24 3.39 -3.04 14.38
C PRO A 24 3.96 -4.45 14.13
N GLU A 25 3.71 -5.39 15.04
CA GLU A 25 4.15 -6.77 14.93
C GLU A 25 3.57 -7.48 13.70
N ALA A 26 2.33 -7.16 13.32
CA ALA A 26 1.70 -7.70 12.12
C ALA A 26 2.37 -7.17 10.84
N ILE A 27 2.87 -5.93 10.85
CA ILE A 27 3.64 -5.36 9.74
C ILE A 27 5.01 -6.05 9.66
N LEU A 28 5.70 -6.20 10.80
CA LEU A 28 7.01 -6.84 10.87
C LEU A 28 6.96 -8.32 10.47
N ALA A 29 5.86 -9.01 10.73
CA ALA A 29 5.66 -10.41 10.31
C ALA A 29 5.76 -10.59 8.78
N GLU A 30 5.46 -9.55 7.99
CA GLU A 30 5.52 -9.58 6.53
C GLU A 30 6.92 -9.29 5.95
N SER A 31 7.94 -9.04 6.80
CA SER A 31 9.28 -8.61 6.38
C SER A 31 9.92 -9.52 5.32
N ARG A 32 9.86 -10.85 5.51
CA ARG A 32 10.46 -11.81 4.54
C ARG A 32 9.79 -11.72 3.17
N ARG A 33 8.46 -11.59 3.15
CA ARG A 33 7.69 -11.49 1.92
C ARG A 33 7.95 -10.15 1.23
N LEU A 34 8.04 -9.07 2.00
CA LEU A 34 8.33 -7.74 1.48
C LEU A 34 9.74 -7.67 0.89
N ARG A 35 10.74 -8.26 1.56
CA ARG A 35 12.11 -8.39 1.02
C ARG A 35 12.14 -9.13 -0.31
N ALA A 36 11.46 -10.28 -0.40
CA ALA A 36 11.39 -11.05 -1.63
C ALA A 36 10.69 -10.27 -2.75
N PHE A 37 9.66 -9.49 -2.41
CA PHE A 37 9.00 -8.60 -3.35
C PHE A 37 9.95 -7.51 -3.87
N LEU A 38 10.68 -6.84 -2.99
CA LEU A 38 11.66 -5.80 -3.36
C LEU A 38 12.76 -6.34 -4.27
N ALA A 39 13.30 -7.52 -3.97
CA ALA A 39 14.29 -8.17 -4.83
C ALA A 39 13.74 -8.45 -6.24
N ARG A 40 12.47 -8.91 -6.33
CA ARG A 40 11.80 -9.14 -7.61
C ARG A 40 11.48 -7.84 -8.36
N CYS A 41 11.37 -6.72 -7.65
CA CYS A 41 11.25 -5.38 -8.24
C CYS A 41 12.60 -4.80 -8.71
N GLY A 42 13.70 -5.54 -8.57
CA GLY A 42 15.02 -5.13 -9.07
C GLY A 42 15.83 -4.29 -8.08
N VAL A 43 15.44 -4.22 -6.80
CA VAL A 43 16.26 -3.55 -5.77
C VAL A 43 17.59 -4.30 -5.62
N PRO A 44 18.75 -3.62 -5.76
CA PRO A 44 20.06 -4.24 -5.60
C PRO A 44 20.22 -4.92 -4.24
N ALA A 45 20.98 -6.01 -4.18
CA ALA A 45 21.16 -6.77 -2.95
C ALA A 45 21.76 -5.94 -1.80
N CYS A 46 22.59 -4.94 -2.11
CA CYS A 46 23.16 -4.01 -1.14
C CYS A 46 22.10 -3.07 -0.53
N ASP A 47 21.06 -2.74 -1.28
CA ASP A 47 20.04 -1.76 -0.86
C ASP A 47 18.79 -2.45 -0.27
N LEU A 48 18.69 -3.78 -0.38
CA LEU A 48 17.49 -4.53 0.00
C LEU A 48 17.09 -4.31 1.47
N ASP A 49 18.06 -4.33 2.37
CA ASP A 49 17.81 -4.17 3.81
C ASP A 49 17.39 -2.75 4.16
N ASP A 50 18.03 -1.75 3.55
CA ASP A 50 17.71 -0.34 3.76
C ASP A 50 16.32 0.00 3.22
N VAL A 51 16.02 -0.41 1.98
CA VAL A 51 14.71 -0.19 1.37
C VAL A 51 13.61 -0.95 2.11
N LEU A 52 13.90 -2.17 2.61
CA LEU A 52 12.98 -2.91 3.46
C LEU A 52 12.68 -2.14 4.76
N GLN A 53 13.71 -1.63 5.43
CA GLN A 53 13.56 -0.86 6.66
C GLN A 53 12.71 0.39 6.43
N GLU A 54 12.96 1.14 5.35
CA GLU A 54 12.16 2.31 4.99
C GLU A 54 10.69 1.97 4.73
N CYS A 55 10.42 0.85 4.06
CA CYS A 55 9.06 0.38 3.81
C CYS A 55 8.34 0.03 5.11
N LEU A 56 9.01 -0.68 6.03
CA LEU A 56 8.44 -1.08 7.32
C LEU A 56 8.17 0.12 8.22
N ILE A 57 9.14 1.04 8.35
CA ILE A 57 8.97 2.28 9.13
C ILE A 57 7.84 3.13 8.52
N GLY A 58 7.85 3.30 7.20
CA GLY A 58 6.82 4.04 6.47
C GLY A 58 5.43 3.45 6.67
N ALA A 59 5.31 2.12 6.70
CA ALA A 59 4.06 1.42 6.98
C ALA A 59 3.59 1.63 8.42
N VAL A 60 4.47 1.54 9.42
CA VAL A 60 4.11 1.79 10.83
C VAL A 60 3.62 3.23 11.02
N VAL A 61 4.33 4.21 10.45
CA VAL A 61 3.92 5.62 10.51
C VAL A 61 2.56 5.80 9.81
N ALA A 62 2.38 5.24 8.62
CA ALA A 62 1.11 5.31 7.89
C ALA A 62 -0.06 4.67 8.63
N ALA A 63 0.18 3.55 9.31
CA ALA A 63 -0.83 2.88 10.12
C ALA A 63 -1.23 3.74 11.32
N ARG A 64 -0.26 4.33 12.03
CA ARG A 64 -0.51 5.27 13.15
C ARG A 64 -1.30 6.51 12.72
N GLU A 65 -1.10 6.97 11.49
CA GLU A 65 -1.86 8.07 10.88
C GLU A 65 -3.25 7.64 10.34
N GLY A 66 -3.64 6.37 10.48
CA GLY A 66 -4.94 5.88 10.02
C GLY A 66 -5.05 5.75 8.49
N ARG A 67 -3.93 5.63 7.77
CA ARG A 67 -3.89 5.44 6.31
C ARG A 67 -4.12 3.99 5.89
N TYR A 68 -4.02 3.03 6.80
CA TYR A 68 -4.46 1.66 6.55
C TYR A 68 -5.98 1.55 6.71
N ARG A 69 -6.69 1.36 5.59
CA ARG A 69 -8.16 1.27 5.55
C ARG A 69 -8.59 0.08 4.68
N PRO A 70 -8.51 -1.15 5.20
CA PRO A 70 -8.92 -2.33 4.44
C PRO A 70 -10.43 -2.31 4.21
N ALA A 71 -10.88 -2.85 3.07
CA ALA A 71 -12.30 -3.04 2.84
C ALA A 71 -12.86 -4.06 3.85
N PRO A 72 -14.08 -3.85 4.39
CA PRO A 72 -14.65 -4.72 5.42
C PRO A 72 -14.87 -6.17 4.95
N SER A 73 -14.95 -6.40 3.63
CA SER A 73 -15.10 -7.73 3.02
C SER A 73 -13.78 -8.45 2.73
N SER A 74 -12.63 -7.81 2.98
CA SER A 74 -11.33 -8.38 2.67
C SER A 74 -10.75 -9.21 3.83
N ALA A 75 -10.16 -10.35 3.50
CA ALA A 75 -9.36 -11.10 4.47
C ALA A 75 -8.20 -10.22 4.96
N GLN A 76 -8.09 -10.01 6.27
CA GLN A 76 -7.18 -9.03 6.87
C GLN A 76 -5.72 -9.22 6.44
N ALA A 77 -5.26 -10.47 6.37
CA ALA A 77 -3.90 -10.80 5.93
C ALA A 77 -3.66 -10.38 4.46
N SER A 78 -4.59 -10.70 3.56
CA SER A 78 -4.49 -10.32 2.14
C SER A 78 -4.56 -8.80 1.94
N ALA A 79 -5.32 -8.10 2.77
CA ALA A 79 -5.43 -6.65 2.72
C ALA A 79 -4.16 -5.95 3.19
N LEU A 80 -3.57 -6.40 4.30
CA LEU A 80 -2.30 -5.89 4.81
C LEU A 80 -1.18 -6.12 3.78
N GLN A 81 -1.09 -7.33 3.25
CA GLN A 81 -0.09 -7.67 2.24
C GLN A 81 -0.20 -6.75 1.02
N ARG A 82 -1.41 -6.56 0.48
CA ARG A 82 -1.64 -5.69 -0.68
C ARG A 82 -1.26 -4.24 -0.40
N TRP A 83 -1.57 -3.75 0.79
CA TRP A 83 -1.22 -2.40 1.20
C TRP A 83 0.29 -2.21 1.33
N LEU A 84 1.01 -3.14 1.95
CA LEU A 84 2.47 -3.11 2.07
C LEU A 84 3.17 -3.15 0.71
N MET A 85 2.67 -3.99 -0.22
CA MET A 85 3.17 -4.00 -1.60
C MET A 85 2.98 -2.64 -2.30
N GLY A 86 1.85 -1.95 -2.04
CA GLY A 86 1.62 -0.60 -2.55
C GLY A 86 2.66 0.42 -2.04
N ILE A 87 3.03 0.33 -0.76
CA ILE A 87 4.08 1.17 -0.17
C ILE A 87 5.43 0.89 -0.84
N ALA A 88 5.80 -0.39 -1.01
CA ALA A 88 7.05 -0.77 -1.66
C ALA A 88 7.13 -0.30 -3.13
N VAL A 89 6.04 -0.37 -3.90
CA VAL A 89 5.99 0.15 -5.27
C VAL A 89 6.21 1.67 -5.30
N HIS A 90 5.62 2.41 -4.35
CA HIS A 90 5.83 3.86 -4.29
C HIS A 90 7.29 4.21 -3.95
N ARG A 91 7.93 3.42 -3.07
CA ARG A 91 9.33 3.62 -2.68
C ARG A 91 10.30 3.31 -3.82
N THR A 92 10.18 2.14 -4.43
CA THR A 92 11.04 1.73 -5.56
C THR A 92 10.95 2.66 -6.77
N ARG A 93 9.81 3.32 -7.00
CA ARG A 93 9.66 4.36 -8.04
C ARG A 93 10.30 5.70 -7.68
N SER A 94 10.43 5.99 -6.39
CA SER A 94 11.02 7.25 -5.90
C SER A 94 12.53 7.16 -5.71
N ALA A 95 13.07 5.93 -5.68
CA ALA A 95 14.47 5.66 -5.42
C ALA A 95 15.42 5.93 -6.62
N ASP A 96 14.92 6.12 -7.86
CA ASP A 96 15.73 6.69 -8.94
C ASP A 96 14.92 7.04 -10.21
N PRO A 97 15.07 8.25 -10.79
CA PRO A 97 14.58 8.56 -12.14
C PRO A 97 15.47 8.02 -13.28
N ILE A 98 16.69 7.54 -12.97
CA ILE A 98 17.72 7.22 -13.99
C ILE A 98 17.56 5.80 -14.57
N LEU A 99 16.92 4.87 -13.85
CA LEU A 99 16.70 3.49 -14.29
C LEU A 99 15.26 3.21 -14.81
N SER A 100 14.42 4.24 -14.85
CA SER A 100 12.98 4.13 -15.15
C SER A 100 12.64 3.77 -16.61
N SER A 101 13.63 3.71 -17.52
CA SER A 101 13.39 3.47 -18.95
C SER A 101 13.18 2.00 -19.34
N SER A 102 13.46 1.02 -18.47
CA SER A 102 13.51 -0.40 -18.90
C SER A 102 12.55 -1.38 -18.20
N LEU A 103 11.89 -1.00 -17.11
CA LEU A 103 11.28 -1.99 -16.18
C LEU A 103 9.76 -2.21 -16.31
N CYS A 104 9.11 -1.73 -17.38
CA CYS A 104 7.67 -1.99 -17.62
C CYS A 104 7.37 -2.82 -18.88
N ALA A 105 8.36 -3.44 -19.53
CA ALA A 105 8.14 -4.31 -20.69
C ALA A 105 8.75 -5.70 -20.49
N ALA A 106 8.10 -6.54 -19.69
CA ALA A 106 8.15 -8.00 -19.78
C ALA A 106 7.01 -8.63 -18.96
#